data_AF-A0A2S9FQK8-F1
#
_entry.id   AF-A0A2S9FQK8-F1
#
_cell.length_a   1.000
_cell.length_b   1.000
_cell.length_c   1.000
_cell.angle_alpha   90.00
_cell.angle_beta   90.00
_cell.angle_gamma   90.00
#
_symmetry.space_group_name_H-M   'P 1'
#
loop_
_entity.id
_entity.type
_entity.pdbx_description
1 polymer ?
#
loop_
_entity_poly.entity_id
_entity_poly.type
_entity_poly.pdbx_seq_one_letter_code
_entity_poly.pdbx_strand_id
1 'polypeptide(L)'
;FADIEVRRAIMTALDRKSIVDTAWGGLATVQESMWPEASLPPAMAPFPAEVDTAPLAALAPSLAGSTIDLAWAADGGAPRQQMAELIQSQLAALGLDVTVR
;
A
#
# COMPACT_ATOMS: atom_id res chain seq x y z
N PHE A 1 9.73 3.65 9.73
CA PHE A 1 8.55 2.97 10.30
C PHE A 1 8.84 2.17 11.56
N ALA A 2 9.45 2.76 12.60
CA ALA A 2 9.66 2.05 13.88
C ALA A 2 8.32 1.86 14.64
N ASP A 3 7.41 2.82 14.50
CA ASP A 3 6.08 2.81 15.08
C ASP A 3 5.19 1.73 14.44
N ILE A 4 4.65 0.83 15.27
CA ILE A 4 3.75 -0.24 14.84
C ILE A 4 2.37 0.29 14.44
N GLU A 5 1.91 1.37 15.05
CA GLU A 5 0.59 1.95 14.77
C GLU A 5 0.60 2.61 13.40
N VAL A 6 1.70 3.27 13.02
CA VAL A 6 1.89 3.78 11.65
C VAL A 6 1.86 2.65 10.63
N ARG A 7 2.56 1.53 10.90
CA ARG A 7 2.56 0.38 9.98
C ARG A 7 1.17 -0.24 9.83
N ARG A 8 0.43 -0.36 10.94
CA ARG A 8 -0.95 -0.88 10.94
C ARG A 8 -1.89 0.03 10.17
N ALA A 9 -1.78 1.35 10.36
CA ALA A 9 -2.60 2.33 9.65
C ALA A 9 -2.36 2.29 8.13
N ILE A 10 -1.11 2.09 7.68
CA ILE A 10 -0.79 1.97 6.26
C ILE A 10 -1.41 0.71 5.63
N MET A 11 -1.50 -0.40 6.37
CA MET A 11 -2.06 -1.66 5.87
C MET A 11 -3.51 -1.54 5.39
N THR A 12 -4.28 -0.61 5.95
CA THR A 12 -5.70 -0.38 5.60
C THR A 12 -5.91 0.87 4.77
N ALA A 13 -4.98 1.82 4.74
CA ALA A 13 -5.18 3.10 4.07
C ALA A 13 -5.11 3.05 2.54
N LEU A 14 -4.55 1.98 1.96
CA LEU A 14 -4.38 1.84 0.52
C LEU A 14 -5.58 1.14 -0.13
N ASP A 15 -6.15 1.76 -1.16
CA ASP A 15 -7.06 1.09 -2.09
C ASP A 15 -6.25 0.18 -3.04
N ARG A 16 -5.93 -1.01 -2.52
CA ARG A 16 -5.18 -2.04 -3.23
C ARG A 16 -5.88 -2.50 -4.50
N LYS A 17 -7.21 -2.46 -4.53
CA LYS A 17 -7.99 -2.85 -5.71
C LYS A 17 -7.76 -1.88 -6.85
N SER A 18 -7.96 -0.58 -6.61
CA SER A 18 -7.73 0.46 -7.62
C SER A 18 -6.28 0.45 -8.13
N ILE A 19 -5.32 0.25 -7.23
CA ILE A 19 -3.89 0.15 -7.59
C ILE A 19 -3.65 -1.03 -8.54
N VAL A 20 -4.11 -2.23 -8.18
CA VAL A 20 -3.88 -3.45 -8.98
C VAL A 20 -4.61 -3.37 -10.31
N ASP A 21 -5.89 -2.97 -10.31
CA ASP A 21 -6.69 -2.86 -11.53
C ASP A 21 -6.05 -1.88 -12.53
N THR A 22 -5.58 -0.73 -12.04
CA THR A 22 -4.97 0.31 -12.87
C THR A 22 -3.59 -0.09 -13.39
N ALA A 23 -2.72 -0.61 -12.53
CA ALA A 23 -1.33 -0.92 -12.90
C ALA A 23 -1.21 -2.18 -13.77
N TRP A 24 -2.09 -3.16 -13.58
CA TRP A 24 -1.96 -4.48 -14.21
C TRP A 24 -3.01 -4.79 -15.25
N GLY A 25 -4.07 -3.99 -15.40
CA GLY A 25 -5.08 -4.17 -16.45
C GLY A 25 -5.73 -5.56 -16.46
N GLY A 26 -5.90 -6.17 -15.28
CA GLY A 26 -6.46 -7.52 -15.11
C GLY A 26 -5.46 -8.68 -15.16
N LEU A 27 -4.16 -8.41 -15.28
CA LEU A 27 -3.10 -9.44 -15.26
C LEU A 27 -2.70 -9.90 -13.85
N ALA A 28 -3.20 -9.24 -12.81
CA ALA A 28 -2.94 -9.57 -11.41
C ALA A 28 -4.21 -9.36 -10.58
N THR A 29 -4.27 -10.02 -9.43
CA THR A 29 -5.33 -9.87 -8.43
C THR A 29 -4.77 -9.30 -7.13
N VAL A 30 -5.63 -8.70 -6.32
CA VAL A 30 -5.25 -8.26 -4.97
C VAL A 30 -4.90 -9.49 -4.13
N GLN A 31 -3.73 -9.46 -3.52
CA GLN A 31 -3.33 -10.52 -2.61
C GLN A 31 -4.15 -10.48 -1.31
N GLU A 32 -4.74 -11.61 -0.94
CA GLU A 32 -5.67 -11.71 0.21
C GLU A 32 -5.00 -12.22 1.50
N SER A 33 -3.84 -12.86 1.39
CA SER A 33 -3.08 -13.37 2.54
C SER A 33 -1.58 -13.28 2.28
N MET A 34 -0.75 -13.49 3.31
CA MET A 34 0.71 -13.54 3.15
C MET A 34 1.18 -14.65 2.19
N TRP A 35 0.37 -15.69 2.02
CA TRP A 35 0.72 -16.85 1.21
C TRP A 35 0.06 -16.78 -0.17
N PRO A 36 0.70 -17.36 -1.20
CA PRO A 36 0.06 -17.53 -2.50
C PRO A 36 -1.26 -18.30 -2.37
N GLU A 37 -2.15 -18.08 -3.34
CA GLU A 37 -3.43 -18.78 -3.41
C GLU A 37 -3.25 -20.30 -3.28
N ALA A 38 -4.19 -20.95 -2.58
CA ALA A 38 -4.20 -22.38 -2.31
C ALA A 38 -2.98 -22.94 -1.54
N SER A 39 -2.09 -22.10 -0.99
CA SER A 39 -0.97 -22.56 -0.17
C SER A 39 -1.39 -22.95 1.27
N LEU A 40 -2.42 -22.30 1.81
CA LEU A 40 -3.00 -22.54 3.14
C LEU A 40 -4.53 -22.33 3.09
N PRO A 41 -5.28 -22.79 4.11
CA PRO A 41 -6.70 -22.47 4.23
C PRO A 41 -6.95 -20.95 4.20
N PRO A 42 -7.97 -20.45 3.46
CA PRO A 42 -8.19 -19.01 3.26
C PRO A 42 -8.36 -18.18 4.54
N ALA A 43 -8.83 -18.82 5.62
CA ALA A 43 -9.05 -18.14 6.91
C ALA A 43 -7.74 -17.84 7.69
N MET A 44 -6.58 -18.28 7.19
CA MET A 44 -5.31 -18.13 7.91
C MET A 44 -4.62 -16.81 7.59
N ALA A 45 -4.63 -15.89 8.56
CA ALA A 45 -3.98 -14.57 8.49
C ALA A 45 -4.39 -13.74 7.25
N PRO A 46 -5.69 -13.43 7.09
CA PRO A 46 -6.15 -12.60 5.98
C PRO A 46 -5.63 -11.17 6.12
N PHE A 47 -5.30 -10.55 4.99
CA PHE A 47 -5.13 -9.11 4.95
C PHE A 47 -6.49 -8.40 5.10
N PRO A 48 -6.54 -7.22 5.74
CA PRO A 48 -7.77 -6.45 5.83
C PRO A 48 -8.35 -6.14 4.44
N ALA A 49 -9.63 -6.46 4.23
CA ALA A 49 -10.30 -6.25 2.94
C ALA A 49 -10.83 -4.82 2.76
N GLU A 50 -11.12 -4.12 3.86
CA GLU A 50 -11.69 -2.78 3.87
C GLU A 50 -10.59 -1.71 3.82
N VAL A 51 -10.86 -0.65 3.05
CA VAL A 51 -10.02 0.55 3.02
C VAL A 51 -10.44 1.47 4.16
N ASP A 52 -9.54 1.73 5.09
CA ASP A 52 -9.73 2.68 6.18
C ASP A 52 -8.53 3.64 6.25
N THR A 53 -8.79 4.89 5.88
CA THR A 53 -7.81 5.97 5.83
C THR A 53 -7.78 6.79 7.12
N ALA A 54 -8.78 6.67 8.00
CA ALA A 54 -8.92 7.53 9.16
C ALA A 54 -7.74 7.39 10.16
N PRO A 55 -7.25 6.18 10.50
CA PRO A 55 -6.10 6.02 11.38
C PRO A 55 -4.84 6.68 10.82
N LEU A 56 -4.59 6.54 9.51
CA LEU A 56 -3.40 7.10 8.90
C LEU A 56 -3.49 8.63 8.80
N ALA A 57 -4.66 9.17 8.44
CA ALA A 57 -4.89 10.61 8.43
C ALA A 57 -4.70 11.25 9.80
N ALA A 58 -5.12 10.57 10.88
CA ALA A 58 -4.92 11.02 12.25
C ALA A 58 -3.44 11.02 12.68
N LEU A 59 -2.63 10.11 12.12
CA LEU A 59 -1.20 9.99 12.39
C LEU A 59 -0.34 10.88 11.47
N ALA A 60 -0.83 11.31 10.31
CA ALA A 60 -0.05 12.10 9.35
C ALA A 60 0.63 13.35 9.97
N PRO A 61 -0.01 14.12 10.88
CA PRO A 61 0.66 15.25 11.55
C PRO A 61 1.88 14.85 12.39
N SER A 62 1.90 13.65 12.99
CA SER A 62 3.05 13.17 13.77
C SER A 62 4.24 12.78 12.90
N LEU A 63 4.01 12.61 11.59
CA LEU A 63 5.01 12.31 10.57
C LEU A 63 5.46 13.56 9.80
N ALA A 64 4.90 14.73 10.12
CA ALA A 64 5.22 15.98 9.44
C ALA A 64 6.72 16.30 9.51
N GLY A 65 7.29 16.74 8.38
CA GLY A 65 8.73 17.01 8.25
C GLY A 65 9.60 15.79 8.00
N SER A 66 9.03 14.59 7.94
CA SER A 66 9.72 13.37 7.49
C SER A 66 9.29 13.03 6.06
N THR A 67 10.26 12.84 5.17
CA THR A 67 10.01 12.26 3.84
C THR A 67 10.02 10.73 3.94
N ILE A 68 9.02 10.10 3.35
CA ILE A 68 8.92 8.64 3.23
C ILE A 68 9.47 8.23 1.86
N ASP A 69 10.45 7.34 1.91
CA ASP A 69 11.05 6.76 0.71
C ASP A 69 10.30 5.50 0.34
N LEU A 70 9.57 5.53 -0.77
CA LEU A 70 8.98 4.35 -1.37
C LEU A 70 9.98 3.77 -2.37
N ALA A 71 10.81 2.85 -1.88
CA ALA A 71 11.75 2.12 -2.72
C ALA A 71 11.03 1.08 -3.59
N TRP A 72 11.32 1.04 -4.88
CA TRP A 72 10.82 -0.01 -5.79
C TRP A 72 11.91 -0.51 -6.73
N ALA A 73 11.74 -1.74 -7.22
CA ALA A 73 12.69 -2.36 -8.14
C ALA A 73 12.21 -2.22 -9.60
N ALA A 74 13.07 -1.64 -10.44
CA ALA A 74 12.79 -1.36 -11.86
C ALA A 74 12.69 -2.61 -12.76
N ASP A 75 13.02 -3.79 -12.23
CA ASP A 75 13.02 -5.08 -12.94
C ASP A 75 11.62 -5.52 -13.41
N GLY A 76 10.54 -4.92 -12.91
CA GLY A 76 9.16 -5.23 -13.31
C GLY A 76 8.53 -4.30 -14.33
N GLY A 77 9.30 -3.38 -14.92
CA GLY A 77 8.83 -2.50 -15.99
C GLY A 77 7.71 -1.52 -15.59
N ALA A 78 6.99 -1.02 -16.60
CA ALA A 78 6.01 0.06 -16.45
C ALA A 78 4.88 -0.21 -15.42
N PRO A 79 4.31 -1.43 -15.31
CA PRO A 79 3.28 -1.70 -14.30
C PRO A 79 3.74 -1.47 -12.86
N ARG A 80 4.99 -1.83 -12.53
CA ARG A 80 5.53 -1.62 -11.17
C ARG A 80 5.79 -0.15 -10.88
N GLN A 81 6.27 0.61 -11.88
CA GLN A 81 6.42 2.05 -11.74
C GLN A 81 5.06 2.71 -11.47
N GLN A 82 4.06 2.39 -12.28
CA GLN A 82 2.71 2.94 -12.12
C GLN A 82 2.10 2.58 -10.77
N MET A 83 2.30 1.34 -10.29
CA MET A 83 1.90 0.94 -8.94
C MET A 83 2.57 1.81 -7.85
N ALA A 84 3.86 2.08 -7.95
CA ALA A 84 4.59 2.92 -7.00
C ALA A 84 4.06 4.37 -6.99
N GLU A 85 3.80 4.94 -8.17
CA GLU A 85 3.22 6.28 -8.33
C GLU A 85 1.79 6.38 -7.79
N LEU A 86 0.98 5.33 -7.94
CA LEU A 86 -0.37 5.25 -7.38
C LEU A 86 -0.33 5.17 -5.85
N ILE A 87 0.57 4.37 -5.28
CA ILE A 87 0.78 4.30 -3.83
C ILE A 87 1.22 5.67 -3.30
N GLN A 88 2.20 6.30 -3.95
CA GLN A 88 2.65 7.65 -3.61
C GLN A 88 1.48 8.64 -3.60
N SER A 89 0.65 8.62 -4.64
CA SER A 89 -0.50 9.53 -4.78
C SER A 89 -1.54 9.34 -3.67
N GLN A 90 -1.88 8.10 -3.34
CA GLN A 90 -2.84 7.81 -2.26
C GLN A 90 -2.32 8.24 -0.89
N LEU A 91 -1.05 7.99 -0.60
CA LEU A 91 -0.45 8.42 0.67
C LEU A 91 -0.28 9.95 0.74
N ALA A 92 0.06 10.61 -0.36
CA ALA A 92 0.14 12.07 -0.43
C ALA A 92 -1.21 12.75 -0.17
N ALA A 93 -2.31 12.15 -0.66
CA ALA A 93 -3.67 12.63 -0.38
C ALA A 93 -4.04 12.57 1.12
N LEU A 94 -3.32 11.76 1.91
CA LEU A 94 -3.48 11.64 3.36
C LEU A 94 -2.49 12.54 4.14
N GLY A 95 -1.74 13.40 3.46
CA GLY A 95 -0.83 14.36 4.06
C GLY A 95 0.58 13.84 4.33
N LEU A 96 0.96 12.69 3.76
CA LEU A 96 2.33 12.18 3.86
C LEU A 96 3.19 12.72 2.72
N ASP A 97 4.42 13.14 3.04
CA ASP A 97 5.44 13.44 2.04
C ASP A 97 6.10 12.13 1.58
N VAL A 98 5.78 11.67 0.37
CA VAL A 98 6.27 10.38 -0.17
C VAL A 98 7.03 10.61 -1.46
N THR A 99 8.21 10.00 -1.59
CA THR A 99 9.02 10.01 -2.81
C THR A 99 9.29 8.59 -3.28
N VAL A 100 9.01 8.32 -4.56
CA VAL A 100 9.35 7.04 -5.22
C VAL A 100 10.85 7.04 -5.56
N ARG A 101 11.57 5.96 -5.20
CA ARG A 101 13.02 5.82 -5.39
C ARG A 101 13.41 4.44 -5.90
#